data_AF-A0A812X679-F1
#
_entry.id   AF-A0A812X679-F1
#
_cell.length_a   1.000
_cell.length_b   1.000
_cell.length_c   1.000
_cell.angle_alpha   90.00
_cell.angle_beta   90.00
_cell.angle_gamma   90.00
#
_symmetry.space_group_name_H-M   'P 1'
#
loop_
_entity.id
_entity.type
_entity.pdbx_description
1 polymer ?
#
loop_
_entity_poly.entity_id
_entity_poly.type
_entity_poly.pdbx_seq_one_letter_code
_entity_poly.pdbx_strand_id
1 'polypeptide(L)'
;MTMRRSRGPLVFLVCLLAGGPLFFTPGLRPIPSRQESRMALSAEPAPPKKPASAYMLWLKENRVRIAGSLGEDGKKVTLVSKAAGAEWKTLSDKVKKKFVDMAAKLKANFLTEKEAFEKQGGVMPARKSRKAATAKKTKDPSLPKRPKNAYMLWLQDHRKEITDALGPGHQPKQVMVEAGKRWKTCSDAEKGPYVAQASELKQAYNKQKQGHVKL
;
A
#
# COMPACT_ATOMS: atom_id res chain seq x y z
N MET A 1 -60.66 54.91 -22.13
CA MET A 1 -60.15 55.21 -20.78
C MET A 1 -58.71 54.68 -20.70
N THR A 2 -57.65 55.38 -20.31
CA THR A 2 -57.43 56.72 -19.76
C THR A 2 -55.92 57.04 -19.88
N MET A 3 -55.65 58.24 -20.42
CA MET A 3 -54.51 59.17 -20.25
C MET A 3 -53.07 58.73 -19.90
N ARG A 4 -52.22 58.96 -20.91
CA ARG A 4 -50.92 59.69 -20.97
C ARG A 4 -50.60 60.65 -19.80
N ARG A 5 -49.37 60.60 -19.24
CA ARG A 5 -48.40 61.73 -19.21
C ARG A 5 -47.08 61.44 -18.46
N SER A 6 -46.00 61.91 -19.08
CA SER A 6 -44.63 62.10 -18.61
C SER A 6 -44.49 63.31 -17.66
N ARG A 7 -43.44 63.31 -16.81
CA ARG A 7 -42.68 64.42 -16.13
C ARG A 7 -42.06 63.82 -14.84
N GLY A 8 -40.78 63.85 -14.46
CA GLY A 8 -39.49 64.43 -14.87
C GLY A 8 -38.46 63.98 -13.78
N PRO A 9 -37.14 64.25 -13.90
CA PRO A 9 -36.12 63.76 -12.97
C PRO A 9 -35.92 64.71 -11.78
N LEU A 10 -35.73 64.17 -10.57
CA LEU A 10 -35.22 64.92 -9.42
C LEU A 10 -34.07 64.16 -8.78
N VAL A 11 -32.89 64.70 -9.03
CA VAL A 11 -31.64 64.47 -8.33
C VAL A 11 -31.86 64.87 -6.86
N PHE A 12 -31.73 63.92 -5.94
CA PHE A 12 -31.46 64.23 -4.54
C PHE A 12 -30.25 63.43 -4.08
N LEU A 13 -29.14 64.17 -4.06
CA LEU A 13 -27.90 63.90 -3.36
C LEU A 13 -28.17 64.04 -1.85
N VAL A 14 -28.02 62.96 -1.09
CA VAL A 14 -27.85 63.00 0.38
C VAL A 14 -26.86 61.90 0.78
N CYS A 15 -25.70 62.34 1.28
CA CYS A 15 -24.86 61.83 2.38
C CYS A 15 -24.80 60.31 2.69
N LEU A 16 -23.74 59.72 3.23
CA LEU A 16 -22.37 60.06 3.63
C LEU A 16 -21.94 58.83 4.47
N LEU A 17 -20.76 58.24 4.19
CA LEU A 17 -19.90 57.45 5.10
C LEU A 17 -20.42 56.17 5.81
N ALA A 18 -19.88 55.01 5.39
CA ALA A 18 -19.33 53.89 6.20
C ALA A 18 -19.18 52.68 5.25
N GLY A 19 -18.01 52.13 4.96
CA GLY A 19 -17.15 51.40 5.89
C GLY A 19 -17.32 49.89 5.64
N GLY A 20 -16.44 49.30 4.83
CA GLY A 20 -16.33 47.83 4.73
C GLY A 20 -15.75 47.35 3.39
N PRO A 21 -14.53 46.77 3.34
CA PRO A 21 -14.07 46.08 2.15
C PRO A 21 -14.98 44.88 1.89
N LEU A 22 -15.51 44.80 0.66
CA LEU A 22 -16.13 43.59 0.13
C LEU A 22 -15.06 42.49 0.14
N PHE A 23 -15.05 41.68 1.20
CA PHE A 23 -14.35 40.41 1.20
C PHE A 23 -15.02 39.55 0.14
N PHE A 24 -14.47 39.57 -1.07
CA PHE A 24 -14.67 38.56 -2.09
C PHE A 24 -14.27 37.23 -1.45
N THR A 25 -15.24 36.49 -0.93
CA THR A 25 -15.01 35.13 -0.45
C THR A 25 -14.50 34.36 -1.67
N PRO A 26 -13.26 33.85 -1.67
CA PRO A 26 -12.83 32.98 -2.74
C PRO A 26 -13.74 31.77 -2.66
N GLY A 27 -14.68 31.67 -3.62
CA GLY A 27 -15.66 30.62 -3.67
C GLY A 27 -14.95 29.28 -3.45
N LEU A 28 -15.27 28.65 -2.32
CA LEU A 28 -14.88 27.27 -2.05
C LEU A 28 -15.35 26.45 -3.24
N ARG A 29 -14.39 26.05 -4.10
CA ARG A 29 -14.71 25.16 -5.21
C ARG A 29 -15.40 23.93 -4.60
N PRO A 30 -16.58 23.54 -5.09
CA PRO A 30 -17.29 22.39 -4.56
C PRO A 30 -16.35 21.18 -4.58
N ILE A 31 -16.23 20.51 -3.43
CA ILE A 31 -15.41 19.30 -3.31
C ILE A 31 -15.98 18.28 -4.29
N PRO A 32 -15.20 17.82 -5.29
CA PRO A 32 -15.72 16.88 -6.26
C PRO A 32 -16.17 15.62 -5.54
N SER A 33 -17.36 15.15 -5.88
CA SER A 33 -17.87 13.89 -5.39
C SER A 33 -16.87 12.77 -5.68
N ARG A 34 -16.96 11.69 -4.90
CA ARG A 34 -16.11 10.50 -5.12
C ARG A 34 -16.23 9.97 -6.55
N GLN A 35 -17.39 10.14 -7.18
CA GLN A 35 -17.64 9.73 -8.56
C GLN A 35 -16.94 10.67 -9.55
N GLU A 36 -17.06 11.98 -9.38
CA GLU A 36 -16.34 12.98 -10.20
C GLU A 36 -14.82 12.85 -10.05
N SER A 37 -14.33 12.59 -8.84
CA SER A 37 -12.92 12.31 -8.57
C SER A 37 -12.44 11.03 -9.27
N ARG A 38 -13.27 9.98 -9.30
CA ARG A 38 -12.99 8.73 -10.04
C ARG A 38 -13.02 8.93 -11.55
N MET A 39 -13.91 9.78 -12.06
CA MET A 39 -14.00 10.11 -13.48
C MET A 39 -12.86 11.01 -13.94
N ALA A 40 -12.43 11.97 -13.12
CA ALA A 40 -11.25 12.80 -13.38
C ALA A 40 -9.96 11.95 -13.40
N LEU A 41 -9.85 10.94 -12.53
CA LEU A 41 -8.77 9.93 -12.58
C LEU A 41 -8.79 9.04 -13.83
N SER A 42 -9.88 9.04 -14.60
CA SER A 42 -10.01 8.31 -15.87
C SER A 42 -9.90 9.20 -17.12
N ALA A 43 -9.77 10.52 -16.95
CA ALA A 43 -9.71 11.49 -18.05
C ALA A 43 -8.29 11.74 -18.60
N GLU A 44 -7.25 11.42 -17.83
CA GLU A 44 -5.87 11.37 -18.31
C GLU A 44 -5.62 10.06 -19.06
N PRO A 45 -4.79 10.05 -20.14
CA PRO A 45 -4.38 8.80 -20.77
C PRO A 45 -3.79 7.89 -19.69
N ALA A 46 -4.45 6.75 -19.46
CA ALA A 46 -3.98 5.83 -18.44
C ALA A 46 -2.67 5.19 -18.91
N PRO A 47 -1.68 4.98 -18.02
CA PRO A 47 -0.46 4.29 -18.39
C PRO A 47 -0.79 2.91 -18.96
N PRO A 48 -0.17 2.50 -20.08
CA PRO A 48 -0.46 1.22 -20.70
C PRO A 48 -0.28 0.08 -19.70
N LYS A 49 -1.17 -0.91 -19.76
CA LYS A 49 -1.14 -2.07 -18.87
C LYS A 49 -0.13 -3.08 -19.38
N LYS A 50 0.58 -3.72 -18.46
CA LYS A 50 1.57 -4.75 -18.83
C LYS A 50 0.90 -5.90 -19.59
N PRO A 51 1.54 -6.41 -20.65
CA PRO A 51 1.00 -7.49 -21.46
C PRO A 51 1.00 -8.82 -20.67
N ALA A 52 0.08 -9.70 -21.02
CA ALA A 52 0.02 -11.04 -20.46
C ALA A 52 1.21 -11.89 -20.96
N SER A 53 1.83 -12.64 -20.04
CA SER A 53 2.87 -13.63 -20.38
C SER A 53 2.27 -14.85 -21.09
N ALA A 54 3.10 -15.64 -21.78
CA ALA A 54 2.71 -16.86 -22.49
C ALA A 54 1.87 -17.81 -21.60
N TYR A 55 2.31 -18.02 -20.36
CA TYR A 55 1.57 -18.82 -19.38
C TYR A 55 0.18 -18.23 -19.05
N MET A 56 0.06 -16.90 -18.94
CA MET A 56 -1.20 -16.24 -18.62
C MET A 56 -2.19 -16.31 -19.78
N LEU A 57 -1.71 -16.22 -21.02
CA LEU A 57 -2.52 -16.42 -22.22
C LEU A 57 -3.05 -17.86 -22.28
N TRP A 58 -2.17 -18.84 -22.06
CA TRP A 58 -2.55 -20.25 -21.99
C TRP A 58 -3.54 -20.53 -20.85
N LEU A 59 -3.31 -19.96 -19.67
CA LEU A 59 -4.19 -20.14 -18.52
C LEU A 59 -5.59 -19.54 -18.79
N LYS A 60 -5.68 -18.42 -19.52
CA LYS A 60 -6.98 -17.82 -19.89
C LYS A 60 -7.83 -18.80 -20.71
N GLU A 61 -7.21 -19.51 -21.65
CA GLU A 61 -7.88 -20.50 -22.52
C GLU A 61 -8.18 -21.81 -21.77
N ASN A 62 -7.28 -22.24 -20.88
CA ASN A 62 -7.34 -23.56 -20.26
C ASN A 62 -7.97 -23.58 -18.86
N ARG A 63 -8.11 -22.44 -18.19
CA ARG A 63 -8.64 -22.39 -16.81
C ARG A 63 -10.01 -23.04 -16.66
N VAL A 64 -10.88 -22.91 -17.67
CA VAL A 64 -12.25 -23.44 -17.62
C VAL A 64 -12.21 -24.96 -17.77
N ARG A 65 -11.37 -25.47 -18.69
CA ARG A 65 -11.12 -26.91 -18.84
C ARG A 65 -10.55 -27.52 -17.56
N ILE A 66 -9.54 -26.87 -16.97
CA ILE A 66 -8.88 -27.35 -15.75
C ILE A 66 -9.82 -27.29 -14.55
N ALA A 67 -10.60 -26.21 -14.41
CA ALA A 67 -11.63 -26.11 -13.38
C ALA A 67 -12.71 -27.20 -13.56
N GLY A 68 -13.13 -27.47 -14.80
CA GLY A 68 -14.07 -28.55 -15.10
C GLY A 68 -13.53 -29.94 -14.73
N SER A 69 -12.24 -30.21 -15.00
CA SER A 69 -11.61 -31.49 -14.61
C SER A 69 -11.49 -31.70 -13.10
N LEU A 70 -11.58 -30.62 -12.31
CA LEU A 70 -11.48 -30.64 -10.84
C LEU A 70 -12.85 -30.65 -10.14
N GLY A 71 -13.96 -30.55 -10.88
CA GLY A 71 -15.31 -30.54 -10.30
C GLY A 71 -15.50 -29.47 -9.23
N GLU A 72 -15.90 -29.88 -8.02
CA GLU A 72 -16.09 -28.98 -6.85
C GLU A 72 -14.81 -28.23 -6.45
N ASP A 73 -13.65 -28.85 -6.62
CA ASP A 73 -12.36 -28.21 -6.36
C ASP A 73 -11.96 -27.19 -7.45
N GLY A 74 -12.68 -27.18 -8.58
CA GLY A 74 -12.60 -26.13 -9.60
C GLY A 74 -13.06 -24.76 -9.09
N LYS A 75 -13.87 -24.70 -8.03
CA LYS A 75 -14.26 -23.45 -7.35
C LYS A 75 -13.09 -22.83 -6.57
N LYS A 76 -12.11 -23.64 -6.17
CA LYS A 76 -10.91 -23.18 -5.44
C LYS A 76 -9.81 -22.81 -6.42
N VAL A 77 -9.65 -21.50 -6.65
CA VAL A 77 -8.63 -20.93 -7.54
C VAL A 77 -7.20 -21.42 -7.20
N THR A 78 -6.92 -21.70 -5.93
CA THR A 78 -5.62 -22.22 -5.48
C THR A 78 -5.32 -23.62 -6.02
N LEU A 79 -6.32 -24.49 -6.14
CA LEU A 79 -6.18 -25.84 -6.67
C LEU A 79 -6.10 -25.81 -8.20
N VAL A 80 -6.95 -25.03 -8.85
CA VAL A 80 -6.90 -24.80 -10.31
C VAL A 80 -5.53 -24.26 -10.73
N SER A 81 -4.97 -23.31 -9.98
CA SER A 81 -3.65 -22.74 -10.29
C SER A 81 -2.51 -23.74 -10.11
N LYS A 82 -2.60 -24.64 -9.12
CA LYS A 82 -1.60 -25.72 -8.92
C LYS A 82 -1.65 -26.74 -10.06
N ALA A 83 -2.85 -27.19 -10.43
CA ALA A 83 -3.05 -28.11 -11.55
C ALA A 83 -2.56 -27.49 -12.87
N ALA A 84 -2.92 -26.22 -13.13
CA ALA A 84 -2.48 -25.51 -14.32
C ALA A 84 -0.95 -25.31 -14.39
N GLY A 85 -0.30 -25.09 -13.25
CA GLY A 85 1.16 -25.03 -13.18
C GLY A 85 1.85 -26.37 -13.47
N ALA A 86 1.24 -27.48 -13.07
CA ALA A 86 1.74 -28.82 -13.39
C ALA A 86 1.58 -29.14 -14.88
N GLU A 87 0.40 -28.89 -15.45
CA GLU A 87 0.14 -29.07 -16.88
C GLU A 87 1.06 -28.19 -17.75
N TRP A 88 1.24 -26.91 -17.40
CA TRP A 88 2.13 -26.03 -18.19
C TRP A 88 3.56 -26.55 -18.28
N LYS A 89 4.06 -27.23 -17.24
CA LYS A 89 5.40 -27.82 -17.27
C LYS A 89 5.47 -29.01 -18.22
N THR A 90 4.44 -29.85 -18.24
CA THR A 90 4.38 -31.07 -19.07
C THR A 90 4.01 -30.80 -20.54
N LEU A 91 3.47 -29.62 -20.86
CA LEU A 91 3.17 -29.24 -22.25
C LEU A 91 4.41 -29.26 -23.17
N SER A 92 4.20 -29.68 -24.41
CA SER A 92 5.23 -29.69 -25.44
C SER A 92 5.62 -28.27 -25.90
N ASP A 93 6.85 -28.14 -26.39
CA ASP A 93 7.39 -26.85 -26.83
C ASP A 93 6.62 -26.25 -28.01
N LYS A 94 5.96 -27.08 -28.84
CA LYS A 94 5.10 -26.61 -29.93
C LYS A 94 3.91 -25.81 -29.41
N VAL A 95 3.23 -26.31 -28.36
CA VAL A 95 2.09 -25.62 -27.75
C VAL A 95 2.58 -24.36 -27.04
N LYS A 96 3.67 -24.46 -26.27
CA LYS A 96 4.29 -23.30 -25.60
C LYS A 96 4.71 -22.22 -26.60
N LYS A 97 5.28 -22.59 -27.75
CA LYS A 97 5.75 -21.67 -28.80
C LYS A 97 4.63 -20.78 -29.32
N LYS A 98 3.43 -21.32 -29.58
CA LYS A 98 2.24 -20.53 -29.96
C LYS A 98 1.98 -19.40 -28.95
N PHE A 99 2.02 -19.70 -27.65
CA PHE A 99 1.78 -18.71 -26.59
C PHE A 99 2.97 -17.76 -26.38
N VAL A 100 4.20 -18.22 -26.60
CA VAL A 100 5.40 -17.38 -26.57
C VAL A 100 5.36 -16.34 -27.70
N ASP A 101 4.99 -16.74 -28.91
CA ASP A 101 4.87 -15.85 -30.07
C ASP A 101 3.75 -14.82 -29.84
N MET A 102 2.59 -15.26 -29.32
CA MET A 102 1.50 -14.34 -28.94
C MET A 102 1.92 -13.36 -27.85
N ALA A 103 2.64 -13.82 -26.82
CA ALA A 103 3.15 -12.95 -25.76
C ALA A 103 4.22 -11.97 -26.27
N ALA A 104 5.06 -12.38 -27.23
CA ALA A 104 6.04 -11.52 -27.87
C ALA A 104 5.38 -10.38 -28.65
N LYS A 105 4.31 -10.68 -29.42
CA LYS A 105 3.51 -9.66 -30.12
C LYS A 105 2.86 -8.68 -29.14
N LEU A 106 2.22 -9.17 -28.08
CA LEU A 106 1.64 -8.30 -27.06
C LEU A 106 2.69 -7.43 -26.35
N LYS A 107 3.89 -7.96 -26.16
CA LYS A 107 5.02 -7.20 -25.62
C LYS A 107 5.51 -6.12 -26.58
N ALA A 108 5.59 -6.40 -27.87
CA ALA A 108 5.94 -5.41 -28.87
C ALA A 108 4.91 -4.27 -28.91
N ASN A 109 3.61 -4.59 -28.95
CA ASN A 109 2.54 -3.58 -28.92
C ASN A 109 2.59 -2.74 -27.64
N PHE A 110 2.84 -3.36 -26.50
CA PHE A 110 3.00 -2.64 -25.23
C PHE A 110 4.21 -1.70 -25.24
N LEU A 111 5.33 -2.10 -25.86
CA LEU A 111 6.50 -1.23 -25.97
C LEU A 111 6.18 -0.01 -26.84
N THR A 112 5.50 -0.20 -27.98
CA THR A 112 5.08 0.92 -28.84
C THR A 112 4.06 1.84 -28.15
N GLU A 113 3.09 1.27 -27.42
CA GLU A 113 2.12 2.05 -26.63
C GLU A 113 2.80 2.79 -25.47
N LYS A 114 3.78 2.16 -24.81
CA LYS A 114 4.59 2.78 -23.76
C LYS A 114 5.41 3.96 -24.30
N GLU A 115 6.04 3.79 -25.46
CA GLU A 115 6.80 4.87 -26.11
C GLU A 115 5.88 6.01 -26.54
N ALA A 116 4.70 5.71 -27.08
CA ALA A 116 3.70 6.72 -27.41
C ALA A 116 3.22 7.46 -26.15
N PHE A 117 3.00 6.74 -25.05
CA PHE A 117 2.60 7.31 -23.77
C PHE A 117 3.69 8.21 -23.17
N GLU A 118 4.95 7.78 -23.22
CA GLU A 118 6.10 8.57 -22.77
C GLU A 118 6.29 9.84 -23.64
N LYS A 119 6.06 9.76 -24.96
CA LYS A 119 6.06 10.92 -25.87
C LYS A 119 4.91 11.90 -25.61
N GLN A 120 3.77 11.42 -25.13
CA GLN A 120 2.63 12.25 -24.70
C GLN A 120 2.82 12.89 -23.32
N GLY A 121 4.00 12.77 -22.71
CA GLY A 121 4.29 13.31 -21.37
C GLY A 121 3.82 12.41 -20.22
N GLY A 122 3.37 11.18 -20.52
CA GLY A 122 2.93 10.22 -19.54
C GLY A 122 4.10 9.57 -18.79
N VAL A 123 4.07 9.62 -17.45
CA VAL A 123 5.06 8.95 -16.60
C VAL A 123 4.55 7.57 -16.20
N MET A 124 5.27 6.51 -16.58
CA MET A 124 4.94 5.16 -16.14
C MET A 124 5.09 5.02 -14.62
N PRO A 125 4.11 4.45 -13.90
CA PRO A 125 4.18 4.34 -12.45
C PRO A 125 5.36 3.44 -12.04
N ALA A 126 6.25 3.99 -11.22
CA ALA A 126 7.40 3.25 -10.69
C ALA A 126 6.95 1.97 -9.97
N ARG A 127 7.73 0.89 -10.14
CA ARG A 127 7.47 -0.39 -9.48
C ARG A 127 7.56 -0.18 -7.97
N LYS A 128 6.40 -0.11 -7.28
CA LYS A 128 6.35 -0.09 -5.82
C LYS A 128 7.12 -1.30 -5.30
N SER A 129 8.16 -1.05 -4.51
CA SER A 129 8.94 -2.13 -3.91
C SER A 129 8.01 -2.96 -3.01
N ARG A 130 8.21 -4.29 -2.98
CA ARG A 130 7.44 -5.19 -2.10
C ARG A 130 7.50 -4.73 -0.63
N LYS A 131 8.60 -4.09 -0.21
CA LYS A 131 8.77 -3.50 1.12
C LYS A 131 7.76 -2.36 1.37
N ALA A 132 7.56 -1.45 0.42
CA ALA A 132 6.59 -0.36 0.55
C ALA A 132 5.12 -0.85 0.61
N ALA A 133 4.78 -1.91 -0.14
CA ALA A 133 3.45 -2.51 -0.09
C ALA A 133 3.14 -3.17 1.26
N THR A 134 4.17 -3.70 1.94
CA THR A 134 4.03 -4.31 3.27
C THR A 134 4.02 -3.27 4.38
N ALA A 135 4.74 -2.15 4.20
CA ALA A 135 4.77 -1.02 5.13
C ALA A 135 3.43 -0.25 5.21
N LYS A 136 2.65 -0.22 4.10
CA LYS A 136 1.29 0.35 4.08
C LYS A 136 0.24 -0.49 4.80
N LYS A 137 0.55 -1.71 5.23
CA LYS A 137 -0.17 -2.32 6.35
C LYS A 137 0.40 -1.70 7.64
N THR A 138 0.19 -0.40 7.81
CA THR A 138 0.32 0.25 9.11
C THR A 138 -0.57 -0.55 10.05
N LYS A 139 0.05 -1.29 10.97
CA LYS A 139 -0.69 -2.01 12.01
C LYS A 139 -1.63 -0.99 12.64
N ASP A 140 -2.92 -1.33 12.71
CA ASP A 140 -3.97 -0.46 13.23
C ASP A 140 -3.43 0.25 14.49
N PRO A 141 -3.49 1.60 14.60
CA PRO A 141 -3.00 2.31 15.77
C PRO A 141 -3.66 1.86 17.08
N SER A 142 -4.84 1.23 16.99
CA SER A 142 -5.58 0.61 18.09
C SER A 142 -5.06 -0.77 18.50
N LEU A 143 -4.27 -1.43 17.66
CA LEU A 143 -3.74 -2.75 17.96
C LEU A 143 -2.62 -2.60 19.00
N PRO A 144 -2.67 -3.33 20.13
CA PRO A 144 -1.64 -3.22 21.14
C PRO A 144 -0.27 -3.52 20.53
N LYS A 145 0.75 -2.77 20.99
CA LYS A 145 2.14 -2.96 20.56
C LYS A 145 2.63 -4.30 21.09
N ARG A 146 3.45 -5.01 20.30
CA ARG A 146 4.04 -6.28 20.72
C ARG A 146 4.91 -6.06 21.97
N PRO A 147 4.83 -6.95 22.98
CA PRO A 147 5.62 -6.84 24.19
C PRO A 147 7.08 -7.11 23.89
N LYS A 148 7.96 -6.59 24.75
CA LYS A 148 9.40 -6.84 24.69
C LYS A 148 9.67 -8.28 25.12
N ASN A 149 10.65 -8.94 24.48
CA ASN A 149 11.11 -10.27 24.87
C ASN A 149 12.23 -10.16 25.93
N ALA A 150 12.63 -11.30 26.51
CA ALA A 150 13.63 -11.34 27.59
C ALA A 150 14.95 -10.66 27.20
N TYR A 151 15.44 -10.92 25.98
CA TYR A 151 16.64 -10.26 25.45
C TYR A 151 16.49 -8.75 25.34
N MET A 152 15.32 -8.25 24.91
CA MET A 152 15.08 -6.81 24.78
C MET A 152 14.97 -6.12 26.13
N LEU A 153 14.46 -6.80 27.17
CA LEU A 153 14.46 -6.28 28.54
C LEU A 153 15.89 -6.20 29.08
N TRP A 154 16.66 -7.28 28.97
CA TRP A 154 18.07 -7.31 29.36
C TRP A 154 18.91 -6.26 28.62
N LEU A 155 18.66 -6.08 27.32
CA LEU A 155 19.33 -5.07 26.51
C LEU A 155 18.99 -3.64 26.97
N GLN A 156 17.82 -3.37 27.55
CA GLN A 156 17.53 -2.03 28.04
C GLN A 156 18.43 -1.63 29.22
N ASP A 157 18.73 -2.59 30.10
CA ASP A 157 19.54 -2.35 31.29
C ASP A 157 21.03 -2.29 30.92
N HIS A 158 21.49 -3.25 30.11
CA HIS A 158 22.92 -3.41 29.78
C HIS A 158 23.37 -2.59 28.58
N ARG A 159 22.46 -1.94 27.83
CA ARG A 159 22.84 -1.14 26.66
C ARG A 159 23.75 0.02 27.03
N LYS A 160 23.52 0.68 28.17
CA LYS A 160 24.38 1.77 28.63
C LYS A 160 25.79 1.25 28.90
N GLU A 161 25.91 0.18 29.67
CA GLU A 161 27.19 -0.48 29.96
C GLU A 161 27.96 -0.90 28.70
N ILE A 162 27.27 -1.47 27.70
CA ILE A 162 27.90 -1.88 26.43
C ILE A 162 28.31 -0.67 25.59
N THR A 163 27.51 0.40 25.63
CA THR A 163 27.81 1.67 24.95
C THR A 163 29.03 2.32 25.59
N ASP A 164 29.09 2.37 26.92
CA ASP A 164 30.20 2.94 27.68
C ASP A 164 31.49 2.13 27.47
N ALA A 165 31.39 0.80 27.42
CA ALA A 165 32.51 -0.09 27.12
C ALA A 165 33.06 0.06 25.68
N LEU A 166 32.23 0.50 24.72
CA LEU A 166 32.63 0.71 23.33
C LEU A 166 33.14 2.14 23.05
N GLY A 167 32.95 3.09 23.98
CA GLY A 167 33.42 4.49 23.88
C GLY A 167 32.71 5.36 22.82
N PRO A 168 32.64 6.69 22.95
CA PRO A 168 31.84 7.53 22.03
C PRO A 168 32.23 7.38 20.54
N GLY A 169 31.25 7.11 19.66
CA GLY A 169 31.45 7.03 18.21
C GLY A 169 31.14 5.68 17.54
N HIS A 170 30.76 4.65 18.32
CA HIS A 170 30.39 3.34 17.76
C HIS A 170 29.04 3.36 17.04
N GLN A 171 28.92 2.52 16.01
CA GLN A 171 27.63 2.34 15.34
C GLN A 171 26.68 1.56 16.27
N PRO A 172 25.38 1.91 16.34
CA PRO A 172 24.39 1.14 17.11
C PRO A 172 24.37 -0.36 16.76
N LYS A 173 24.78 -0.69 15.54
CA LYS A 173 24.96 -2.08 15.08
C LYS A 173 26.03 -2.83 15.87
N GLN A 174 27.14 -2.20 16.22
CA GLN A 174 28.23 -2.82 16.98
C GLN A 174 27.79 -3.12 18.42
N VAL A 175 27.10 -2.17 19.07
CA VAL A 175 26.48 -2.37 20.39
C VAL A 175 25.57 -3.60 20.39
N MET A 176 24.75 -3.76 19.34
CA MET A 176 23.83 -4.90 19.26
C MET A 176 24.54 -6.25 18.98
N VAL A 177 25.69 -6.23 18.30
CA VAL A 177 26.51 -7.44 18.09
C VAL A 177 27.16 -7.87 19.41
N GLU A 178 27.76 -6.95 20.15
CA GLU A 178 28.37 -7.24 21.46
C GLU A 178 27.33 -7.67 22.49
N ALA A 179 26.16 -7.01 22.51
CA ALA A 179 25.01 -7.43 23.30
C ALA A 179 24.58 -8.86 23.00
N GLY A 180 24.54 -9.24 21.72
CA GLY A 180 24.18 -10.60 21.30
C GLY A 180 25.20 -11.65 21.75
N LYS A 181 26.50 -11.32 21.76
CA LYS A 181 27.55 -12.19 22.29
C LYS A 181 27.39 -12.36 23.80
N ARG A 182 27.23 -11.24 24.53
CA ARG A 182 27.11 -11.22 25.98
C ARG A 182 25.86 -11.94 26.47
N TRP A 183 24.72 -11.79 25.79
CA TRP A 183 23.51 -12.57 26.08
C TRP A 183 23.68 -14.08 25.87
N LYS A 184 24.48 -14.51 24.89
CA LYS A 184 24.77 -15.94 24.68
C LYS A 184 25.64 -16.51 25.80
N THR A 185 26.58 -15.71 26.33
CA THR A 185 27.46 -16.11 27.44
C THR A 185 26.82 -15.98 28.83
N CYS A 186 25.78 -15.14 29.00
CA CYS A 186 25.05 -15.04 30.27
C CYS A 186 24.45 -16.40 30.67
N SER A 187 24.51 -16.71 31.97
CA SER A 187 23.98 -17.95 32.53
C SER A 187 22.43 -17.96 32.52
N ASP A 188 21.82 -19.15 32.56
CA ASP A 188 20.36 -19.26 32.62
C ASP A 188 19.79 -18.68 33.92
N ALA A 189 20.59 -18.60 34.98
CA ALA A 189 20.23 -17.96 36.25
C ALA A 189 20.01 -16.44 36.09
N GLU A 190 20.90 -15.75 35.38
CA GLU A 190 20.77 -14.31 35.09
C GLU A 190 19.64 -14.02 34.09
N LYS A 191 19.37 -14.96 33.19
CA LYS A 191 18.25 -14.87 32.22
C LYS A 191 16.90 -15.12 32.87
N GLY A 192 16.85 -15.92 33.94
CA GLY A 192 15.65 -16.31 34.69
C GLY A 192 14.66 -15.18 34.95
N PRO A 193 15.06 -14.08 35.64
CA PRO A 193 14.15 -12.97 35.93
C PRO A 193 13.62 -12.29 34.66
N TYR A 194 14.46 -12.11 33.64
CA TYR A 194 14.06 -11.51 32.37
C TYR A 194 13.10 -12.39 31.55
N VAL A 195 13.26 -13.71 31.63
CA VAL A 195 12.36 -14.68 30.99
C VAL A 195 10.99 -14.67 31.67
N ALA A 196 10.95 -14.62 33.01
CA ALA A 196 9.71 -14.50 33.77
C ALA A 196 8.95 -13.21 33.41
N GLN A 197 9.63 -12.05 33.48
CA GLN A 197 9.04 -10.76 33.10
C GLN A 197 8.56 -10.73 31.64
N ALA A 198 9.33 -11.29 30.71
CA ALA A 198 8.91 -11.37 29.31
C ALA A 198 7.71 -12.28 29.10
N SER A 199 7.59 -13.36 29.87
CA SER A 199 6.43 -14.26 29.87
C SER A 199 5.18 -13.52 30.33
N GLU A 200 5.24 -12.79 31.44
CA GLU A 200 4.14 -11.99 31.98
C GLU A 200 3.67 -10.93 30.98
N LEU A 201 4.60 -10.15 30.40
CA LEU A 201 4.29 -9.16 29.38
C LEU A 201 3.65 -9.79 28.13
N LYS A 202 4.10 -10.99 27.75
CA LYS A 202 3.50 -11.76 26.65
C LYS A 202 2.08 -12.21 26.97
N GLN A 203 1.83 -12.67 28.20
CA GLN A 203 0.49 -13.07 28.64
C GLN A 203 -0.45 -11.86 28.70
N ALA A 204 -0.02 -10.73 29.26
CA ALA A 204 -0.78 -9.48 29.31
C ALA A 204 -1.15 -9.00 27.89
N TYR A 205 -0.18 -9.04 26.97
CA TYR A 205 -0.42 -8.71 25.56
C TYR A 205 -1.45 -9.64 24.90
N ASN A 206 -1.35 -10.95 25.15
CA ASN A 206 -2.29 -11.91 24.59
C ASN A 206 -3.71 -11.66 25.10
N LYS A 207 -3.87 -11.36 26.40
CA LYS A 207 -5.16 -10.95 27.00
C LYS A 207 -5.70 -9.67 26.37
N GLN A 208 -4.86 -8.63 26.26
CA GLN A 208 -5.25 -7.35 25.63
C GLN A 208 -5.63 -7.53 24.15
N LYS A 209 -4.90 -8.38 23.42
CA LYS A 209 -5.18 -8.69 22.02
C LYS A 209 -6.47 -9.49 21.85
N GLN A 210 -6.77 -10.42 22.77
CA GLN A 210 -8.02 -11.19 22.77
C GLN A 210 -9.23 -10.30 23.07
N GLY A 211 -9.10 -9.34 23.99
CA GLY A 211 -10.15 -8.36 24.29
C GLY A 211 -10.37 -7.31 23.19
N HIS A 212 -9.36 -7.06 22.34
CA HIS A 212 -9.49 -6.22 21.14
C HIS A 212 -10.21 -7.00 20.02
N VAL A 213 -11.48 -7.31 20.23
CA VAL A 213 -12.42 -7.70 19.16
C VAL A 213 -12.77 -6.42 18.39
N LYS A 214 -12.51 -6.39 17.09
CA LYS A 214 -12.93 -5.30 16.21
C LYS A 214 -14.46 -5.19 16.30
N LEU A 215 -14.97 -4.13 16.93
CA LEU A 215 -16.32 -3.61 16.68
C LEU A 215 -16.39 -3.04 15.25
#